data_AF-A0A1I3S7P4-F1
#
_entry.id   AF-A0A1I3S7P4-F1
#
_cell.length_a   1.000
_cell.length_b   1.000
_cell.length_c   1.000
_cell.angle_alpha   90.00
_cell.angle_beta   90.00
_cell.angle_gamma   90.00
#
_symmetry.space_group_name_H-M   'P 1'
#
loop_
_entity.id
_entity.type
_entity.pdbx_description
1 polymer ?
#
loop_
_entity_poly.entity_id
_entity_poly.type
_entity_poly.pdbx_seq_one_letter_code
_entity_poly.pdbx_strand_id
1 'polypeptide(L)'
;MNSNQNERINQITSSTLIVGVDIAKFKHVARAQDNRGVEFGKPITFENTQAGFELFVSWYRKILGEQGFLDVIVGMEPTGHYWLNLAHFLEKSK
;
A
#
# COMPACT_ATOMS: atom_id res chain seq x y z
N MET A 1 -17.30 2.33 -22.68
CA MET A 1 -16.22 1.90 -21.78
C MET A 1 -15.29 3.08 -21.59
N ASN A 2 -15.40 3.81 -20.48
CA ASN A 2 -14.38 4.79 -20.09
C ASN A 2 -13.28 4.00 -19.39
N SER A 3 -12.22 3.67 -20.11
CA SER A 3 -11.06 3.02 -19.52
C SER A 3 -10.21 4.05 -18.78
N ASN A 4 -10.55 4.31 -17.52
CA ASN A 4 -9.75 5.14 -16.60
C ASN A 4 -8.41 4.47 -16.23
N GLN A 5 -8.06 3.36 -16.88
CA GLN A 5 -6.82 2.63 -16.66
C GLN A 5 -5.60 3.51 -16.94
N ASN A 6 -5.60 4.24 -18.06
CA ASN A 6 -4.50 5.16 -18.39
C ASN A 6 -4.40 6.30 -17.37
N GLU A 7 -5.53 6.83 -16.90
CA GLU A 7 -5.54 7.87 -15.86
C GLU A 7 -4.93 7.36 -14.55
N ARG A 8 -5.26 6.13 -14.13
CA ARG A 8 -4.70 5.50 -12.93
C ARG A 8 -3.20 5.20 -13.06
N ILE A 9 -2.75 4.78 -14.24
CA ILE A 9 -1.32 4.57 -14.51
C ILE A 9 -0.57 5.91 -14.46
N ASN A 10 -1.13 6.96 -15.07
CA ASN A 10 -0.51 8.28 -15.11
C ASN A 10 -0.43 8.98 -13.74
N GLN A 11 -1.15 8.51 -12.72
CA GLN A 11 -1.01 8.99 -11.34
C GLN A 11 0.29 8.52 -10.69
N ILE A 12 0.89 7.43 -11.19
CA ILE A 12 2.15 6.90 -10.67
C ILE A 12 3.30 7.69 -11.29
N THR A 13 4.08 8.37 -10.45
CA THR A 13 5.26 9.14 -10.88
C THR A 13 6.54 8.52 -10.35
N SER A 14 7.70 9.07 -10.72
CA SER A 14 9.01 8.70 -10.14
C SER A 14 9.15 9.06 -8.66
N SER A 15 8.24 9.87 -8.13
CA SER A 15 8.22 10.27 -6.71
C SER A 15 7.14 9.55 -5.91
N THR A 16 6.50 8.52 -6.49
CA THR A 16 5.44 7.74 -5.85
C THR A 16 5.99 6.40 -5.35
N LEU A 17 5.81 6.13 -4.06
CA LEU A 17 6.01 4.80 -3.48
C LEU A 17 4.78 3.93 -3.74
N ILE A 18 4.95 2.79 -4.40
CA ILE A 18 3.87 1.83 -4.61
C ILE A 18 3.97 0.77 -3.51
N VAL A 19 2.87 0.58 -2.78
CA VAL A 19 2.75 -0.45 -1.74
C VAL A 19 1.72 -1.48 -2.18
N GLY A 20 2.17 -2.70 -2.49
CA GLY A 20 1.31 -3.83 -2.79
C GLY A 20 0.98 -4.61 -1.51
N VAL A 21 -0.30 -4.91 -1.30
CA VAL A 21 -0.79 -5.69 -0.15
C VAL A 21 -1.52 -6.94 -0.63
N ASP A 22 -0.98 -8.09 -0.27
CA ASP A 22 -1.63 -9.39 -0.35
C ASP A 22 -2.58 -9.56 0.85
N ILE A 23 -3.88 -9.64 0.58
CA ILE A 23 -4.92 -9.64 1.60
C ILE A 23 -5.28 -11.08 1.98
N ALA A 24 -5.16 -11.42 3.26
CA ALA A 24 -5.75 -12.63 3.83
C ALA A 24 -6.67 -12.34 5.02
N LYS A 25 -7.34 -13.37 5.54
CA LYS A 25 -8.32 -13.25 6.65
C LYS A 25 -7.73 -12.62 7.91
N PHE A 26 -6.58 -13.12 8.34
CA PHE A 26 -5.98 -12.77 9.64
C PHE A 26 -4.72 -11.92 9.52
N LYS A 27 -3.90 -12.18 8.49
CA LYS A 27 -2.62 -11.53 8.29
C LYS A 27 -2.48 -11.12 6.83
N HIS A 28 -2.02 -9.91 6.60
CA HIS A 28 -1.74 -9.35 5.29
C HIS A 28 -0.22 -9.30 5.08
N VAL A 29 0.23 -9.36 3.84
CA VAL A 29 1.65 -9.17 3.49
C VAL A 29 1.79 -7.92 2.64
N ALA A 30 2.68 -7.00 3.03
CA ALA A 30 2.96 -5.79 2.27
C ALA A 30 4.37 -5.80 1.67
N ARG A 31 4.47 -5.25 0.45
CA ARG A 31 5.72 -4.98 -0.27
C ARG A 31 5.71 -3.55 -0.79
N ALA A 32 6.88 -2.95 -0.90
CA ALA A 32 7.06 -1.57 -1.35
C ALA A 32 8.00 -1.56 -2.55
N GLN A 33 7.66 -0.79 -3.59
CA GLN A 33 8.43 -0.65 -4.81
C GLN A 33 8.26 0.72 -5.46
N ASP A 34 9.13 1.07 -6.41
CA ASP A 34 8.93 2.23 -7.30
C ASP A 34 8.16 1.83 -8.58
N ASN A 35 7.95 2.81 -9.47
CA ASN A 35 7.30 2.58 -10.77
C ASN A 35 8.08 1.67 -11.73
N ARG A 36 9.36 1.39 -11.43
CA ARG A 36 10.22 0.48 -12.20
C ARG A 36 10.23 -0.93 -11.63
N GLY A 37 9.59 -1.14 -10.47
CA GLY A 37 9.56 -2.42 -9.76
C GLY A 37 10.78 -2.66 -8.86
N VAL A 38 11.58 -1.63 -8.55
CA VAL A 38 12.66 -1.76 -7.57
C VAL A 38 12.04 -1.85 -6.18
N GLU A 39 12.30 -2.95 -5.46
CA GLU A 39 11.76 -3.17 -4.12
C GLU A 39 12.51 -2.37 -3.03
N PHE A 40 11.77 -1.86 -2.05
CA PHE A 40 12.31 -1.11 -0.91
C PHE A 40 11.93 -1.75 0.41
N GLY A 41 12.92 -1.90 1.29
CA GLY A 41 12.73 -2.52 2.59
C GLY A 41 12.43 -4.03 2.51
N LYS A 42 12.29 -4.65 3.67
CA LYS A 42 11.83 -6.05 3.75
C LYS A 42 10.30 -6.07 3.74
N PRO A 43 9.67 -7.05 3.05
CA PRO A 43 8.26 -7.29 3.19
C PRO A 43 7.87 -7.49 4.65
N ILE A 44 6.70 -6.98 5.03
CA ILE A 44 6.17 -7.17 6.38
C ILE A 44 4.89 -7.99 6.33
N THR A 45 4.62 -8.68 7.42
CA THR A 45 3.32 -9.28 7.70
C THR A 45 2.68 -8.51 8.85
N PHE A 46 1.41 -8.14 8.70
CA PHE A 46 0.66 -7.42 9.72
C PHE A 46 -0.74 -8.01 9.88
N GLU A 47 -1.32 -7.88 11.06
CA GLU A 47 -2.61 -8.47 11.38
C GLU A 47 -3.78 -7.60 10.87
N ASN A 48 -4.92 -8.23 10.63
CA ASN A 48 -6.18 -7.56 10.29
C ASN A 48 -6.82 -6.93 11.55
N THR A 49 -6.07 -6.03 12.19
CA THR A 49 -6.41 -5.34 13.43
C THR A 49 -5.90 -3.90 13.35
N GLN A 50 -6.43 -3.02 14.20
CA GLN A 50 -5.99 -1.62 14.24
C GLN A 50 -4.47 -1.49 14.47
N ALA A 51 -3.91 -2.21 15.45
CA ALA A 51 -2.48 -2.19 15.72
C ALA A 51 -1.64 -2.70 14.54
N GLY A 52 -2.15 -3.72 13.81
CA GLY A 52 -1.52 -4.21 12.59
C GLY A 52 -1.51 -3.14 11.49
N PHE A 53 -2.59 -2.37 11.35
CA PHE A 53 -2.66 -1.28 10.38
C PHE A 53 -1.76 -0.10 10.74
N GLU A 54 -1.62 0.23 12.02
CA GLU A 54 -0.66 1.24 12.50
C GLU A 54 0.79 0.83 12.22
N LEU A 55 1.12 -0.45 12.43
CA LEU A 55 2.42 -1.03 12.05
C LEU A 55 2.66 -0.88 10.53
N PHE A 56 1.66 -1.22 9.72
CA PHE A 56 1.71 -1.08 8.27
C PHE A 56 1.97 0.37 7.83
N VAL A 57 1.26 1.33 8.42
CA VAL A 57 1.43 2.76 8.12
C VAL A 57 2.81 3.26 8.53
N SER A 58 3.25 2.94 9.74
CA SER A 58 4.58 3.31 10.22
C SER A 58 5.68 2.76 9.32
N TRP A 59 5.50 1.54 8.82
CA TRP A 59 6.47 0.87 7.95
C TRP A 59 6.63 1.59 6.60
N TYR A 60 5.55 1.85 5.85
CA TYR A 60 5.71 2.52 4.55
C TYR A 60 6.11 3.99 4.68
N ARG A 61 5.68 4.68 5.76
CA ARG A 61 6.10 6.07 6.01
C ARG A 61 7.60 6.19 6.27
N LYS A 62 8.17 5.18 6.96
CA LYS A 62 9.63 5.10 7.14
C LYS A 62 10.34 5.00 5.78
N ILE A 63 9.89 4.10 4.92
CA ILE A 63 10.47 3.92 3.56
C ILE A 63 10.32 5.22 2.75
N LEU A 64 9.14 5.85 2.81
CA LEU A 64 8.85 7.10 2.12
C LEU A 64 9.84 8.20 2.50
N GLY A 65 10.11 8.37 3.80
CA GLY A 65 11.09 9.34 4.31
C GLY A 65 12.56 8.98 3.99
N GLU A 66 12.94 7.70 4.12
CA GLU A 66 14.32 7.25 3.86
C GLU A 66 14.70 7.33 2.37
N GLN A 67 13.74 7.12 1.47
CA GLN A 67 13.96 7.11 0.02
C GLN A 67 13.57 8.43 -0.67
N GLY A 68 12.96 9.37 0.05
CA GLY A 68 12.58 10.68 -0.50
C GLY A 68 11.36 10.65 -1.44
N PHE A 69 10.49 9.65 -1.30
CA PHE A 69 9.21 9.65 -2.01
C PHE A 69 8.29 10.74 -1.46
N LEU A 70 7.47 11.33 -2.33
CA LEU A 70 6.56 12.44 -1.97
C LEU A 70 5.12 11.96 -1.81
N ASP A 71 4.77 10.83 -2.43
CA ASP A 71 3.44 10.27 -2.45
C ASP A 71 3.48 8.76 -2.25
N VAL A 72 2.36 8.17 -1.82
CA VAL A 72 2.21 6.72 -1.67
C VAL A 72 0.88 6.26 -2.26
N ILE A 73 0.95 5.21 -3.06
CA ILE A 73 -0.23 4.49 -3.58
C ILE A 73 -0.24 3.09 -2.99
N VAL A 74 -1.33 2.75 -2.32
CA VAL A 74 -1.56 1.41 -1.77
C VAL A 74 -2.47 0.62 -2.71
N GLY A 75 -1.92 -0.40 -3.35
CA GLY A 75 -2.67 -1.41 -4.10
C GLY A 75 -2.97 -2.62 -3.24
N MET A 76 -4.22 -3.07 -3.21
CA MET A 76 -4.65 -4.25 -2.45
C MET A 76 -5.18 -5.31 -3.41
N GLU A 77 -4.66 -6.53 -3.34
CA GLU A 77 -5.25 -7.66 -4.04
C GLU A 77 -6.51 -8.11 -3.27
N PRO A 78 -7.72 -8.01 -3.86
CA PRO A 78 -8.95 -8.18 -3.10
C PRO A 78 -9.25 -9.67 -2.84
N THR A 79 -9.03 -10.11 -1.61
CA THR A 79 -9.47 -11.43 -1.12
C THR A 79 -10.70 -11.28 -0.22
N GLY A 80 -11.87 -11.66 -0.72
CA GLY A 80 -13.15 -11.56 0.01
C GLY A 80 -13.44 -10.13 0.48
N HIS A 81 -13.96 -9.99 1.70
CA HIS A 81 -14.26 -8.69 2.31
C HIS A 81 -13.15 -8.19 3.27
N TYR A 82 -12.05 -8.93 3.42
CA TYR A 82 -11.04 -8.64 4.44
C TYR A 82 -10.26 -7.34 4.19
N TRP A 83 -10.18 -6.91 2.92
CA TRP A 83 -9.55 -5.65 2.53
C TRP A 83 -10.33 -4.42 3.00
N LEU A 84 -11.64 -4.54 3.26
CA LEU A 84 -12.48 -3.41 3.67
C LEU A 84 -12.01 -2.78 4.98
N ASN A 85 -11.52 -3.59 5.93
CA ASN A 85 -11.00 -3.10 7.19
C ASN A 85 -9.80 -2.18 6.99
N LEU A 86 -8.85 -2.60 6.13
CA LEU A 86 -7.67 -1.83 5.80
C LEU A 86 -8.03 -0.57 5.00
N ALA A 87 -8.91 -0.69 4.00
CA ALA A 87 -9.36 0.45 3.21
C ALA A 87 -10.02 1.53 4.08
N HIS A 88 -10.97 1.13 4.94
CA HIS A 88 -11.65 2.04 5.86
C HIS A 88 -10.68 2.70 6.85
N PHE A 89 -9.68 1.96 7.34
CA PHE A 89 -8.64 2.52 8.20
C PHE A 89 -7.81 3.58 7.48
N LEU A 90 -7.41 3.31 6.23
CA LEU A 90 -6.61 4.24 5.42
C LEU A 90 -7.41 5.49 5.02
N GLU A 91 -8.70 5.36 4.71
CA GLU A 91 -9.57 6.49 4.39
C GLU A 91 -9.79 7.43 5.58
N LYS A 92 -9.91 6.89 6.79
CA LYS A 92 -10.03 7.69 8.02
C LYS A 92 -8.73 8.36 8.46
N SER A 93 -7.59 7.88 7.96
CA SER A 93 -6.25 8.34 8.36
C SER A 93 -5.66 9.36 7.38
N LYS A 94 -6.43 9.76 6.35
CA LYS A 94 -6.14 10.90 5.48
C LYS A 94 -6.52 12.21 6.17
#